data_AF-A0A9D0Q5S3-F1
#
_entry.id   AF-A0A9D0Q5S3-F1
#
_cell.length_a   1.000
_cell.length_b   1.000
_cell.length_c   1.000
_cell.angle_alpha   90.00
_cell.angle_beta   90.00
_cell.angle_gamma   90.00
#
_symmetry.space_group_name_H-M   'P 1'
#
loop_
_entity.id
_entity.type
_entity.pdbx_description
1 polymer ?
#
loop_
_entity_poly.entity_id
_entity_poly.type
_entity_poly.pdbx_seq_one_letter_code
_entity_poly.pdbx_strand_id
1 'polypeptide(L)' 'MPNNQHPIMLSALQHYSYCPRQCALIHQEQTFTDNVFTVKGNLAHKRV' A
#
# COMPACT_ATOMS: atom_id res chain seq x y z
N MET A 1 -27.95 -13.62 3.98
CA MET A 1 -26.61 -13.81 3.38
C MET A 1 -25.68 -12.81 4.07
N PRO A 2 -24.62 -13.25 4.77
CA PRO A 2 -23.68 -12.29 5.34
C PRO A 2 -23.06 -11.47 4.21
N ASN A 3 -22.93 -10.17 4.45
CA ASN A 3 -22.43 -9.17 3.53
C ASN A 3 -21.02 -9.58 3.03
N ASN A 4 -20.93 -10.05 1.79
CA ASN A 4 -19.69 -10.56 1.19
C ASN A 4 -18.76 -9.43 0.70
N GLN A 5 -18.67 -8.34 1.46
CA GLN A 5 -17.82 -7.20 1.13
C GLN A 5 -16.39 -7.52 1.54
N HIS A 6 -15.55 -7.81 0.56
CA HIS A 6 -14.11 -7.90 0.75
C HIS A 6 -13.50 -6.51 0.49
N PRO A 7 -13.17 -5.71 1.52
CA PRO A 7 -12.54 -4.42 1.32
C PRO A 7 -11.18 -4.64 0.65
N ILE A 8 -10.85 -3.75 -0.29
CA ILE A 8 -9.57 -3.72 -0.98
C ILE A 8 -8.89 -2.41 -0.63
N MET A 9 -7.59 -2.46 -0.33
CA MET A 9 -6.80 -1.26 -0.10
C MET A 9 -6.72 -0.43 -1.37
N LEU A 10 -7.01 0.86 -1.30
CA LEU A 10 -6.90 1.76 -2.45
C LEU A 10 -5.47 1.77 -3.03
N SER A 11 -4.46 1.65 -2.17
CA SER A 11 -3.06 1.54 -2.58
C SER A 11 -2.77 0.27 -3.39
N ALA A 12 -3.50 -0.83 -3.17
CA ALA A 12 -3.37 -2.04 -4.00
C ALA A 12 -3.87 -1.82 -5.43
N LEU A 13 -4.99 -1.09 -5.60
CA LEU A 13 -5.49 -0.73 -6.92
C LEU A 13 -4.51 0.19 -7.66
N GLN A 14 -3.96 1.19 -6.96
CA GLN A 14 -2.96 2.08 -7.53
C GLN A 14 -1.70 1.33 -7.96
N HIS A 15 -1.14 0.47 -7.09
CA HIS A 15 0.07 -0.29 -7.41
C HIS A 15 -0.17 -1.26 -8.57
N TYR A 16 -1.32 -1.93 -8.61
CA TYR A 16 -1.66 -2.83 -9.70
C TYR A 16 -1.78 -2.08 -11.04
N SER A 17 -2.43 -0.91 -11.04
CA SER A 17 -2.57 -0.08 -12.25
C SER A 17 -1.23 0.46 -12.78
N TYR A 18 -0.24 0.68 -11.90
CA TYR A 18 1.09 1.10 -12.30
C TYR A 18 1.96 -0.08 -12.76
N CYS A 19 2.05 -1.13 -11.94
CA CYS A 19 2.80 -2.35 -12.24
C CYS A 19 2.28 -3.55 -11.41
N PRO A 20 1.66 -4.57 -12.05
CA PRO A 20 1.18 -5.76 -11.35
C PRO A 20 2.26 -6.51 -10.57
N ARG A 21 3.50 -6.56 -11.10
CA ARG A 21 4.65 -7.17 -10.41
C ARG A 21 4.97 -6.43 -9.10
N GLN A 22 5.02 -5.10 -9.14
CA GLN A 22 5.28 -4.29 -7.94
C GLN A 22 4.15 -4.46 -6.92
N CYS A 23 2.89 -4.55 -7.38
CA CYS A 23 1.76 -4.82 -6.50
C CYS A 23 1.91 -6.15 -5.75
N ALA A 24 2.33 -7.22 -6.43
CA ALA A 24 2.57 -8.51 -5.79
C ALA A 24 3.73 -8.43 -4.77
N LEU A 25 4.86 -7.81 -5.15
CA LEU A 25 5.99 -7.63 -4.23
C LEU A 25 5.57 -6.91 -2.95
N ILE A 26 4.82 -5.80 -3.06
CA ILE A 26 4.41 -5.00 -1.91
C ILE A 26 3.31 -5.69 -1.08
N HIS A 27 2.23 -6.14 -1.72
CA HIS A 27 1.02 -6.58 -1.00
C HIS A 27 0.99 -8.09 -0.70
N GLN A 28 1.63 -8.92 -1.52
CA GLN A 28 1.68 -10.37 -1.32
C GLN A 28 2.97 -10.80 -0.61
N GLU A 29 4.12 -10.31 -1.07
CA GLU A 29 5.44 -10.70 -0.53
C GLU A 29 5.93 -9.78 0.60
N GLN A 30 5.17 -8.71 0.93
CA GLN A 30 5.54 -7.71 1.95
C GLN A 30 6.95 -7.13 1.74
N THR A 31 7.39 -7.08 0.48
CA THR A 31 8.71 -6.61 0.06
C THR A 31 8.59 -5.17 -0.40
N PHE A 32 8.99 -4.25 0.49
CA PHE A 32 9.04 -2.82 0.24
C PHE A 32 10.20 -2.20 1.04
N THR A 33 10.79 -1.12 0.51
CA THR A 33 11.83 -0.36 1.20
C THR A 33 11.40 1.09 1.28
N ASP A 34 11.33 1.62 2.49
CA ASP A 34 11.03 3.04 2.71
C ASP A 34 12.11 3.92 2.11
N ASN A 35 11.69 4.88 1.29
CA ASN A 35 12.58 5.93 0.82
C ASN A 35 12.52 7.15 1.75
N VAL A 36 13.42 8.10 1.54
CA VAL A 36 13.51 9.33 2.35
C VAL A 36 12.19 10.13 2.38
N PHE A 37 11.40 10.10 1.30
CA PHE A 37 10.13 10.80 1.23
C PHE A 37 9.06 10.12 2.08
N THR A 38 8.99 8.78 2.04
CA THR A 38 8.07 7.99 2.88
C THR A 38 8.37 8.21 4.36
N VAL A 39 9.64 8.15 4.75
CA VAL A 39 10.04 8.40 6.16
C VAL A 39 9.69 9.82 6.60
N LYS A 40 9.98 10.84 5.77
CA LYS A 40 9.62 12.23 6.07
C LYS A 40 8.11 12.41 6.24
N GLY A 41 7.30 11.82 5.35
CA GLY A 41 5.84 11.85 5.46
C GLY A 41 5.35 11.21 6.76
N ASN A 42 5.88 10.04 7.12
CA ASN A 42 5.53 9.35 8.36
C ASN A 42 5.87 10.19 9.60
N LEU A 43 7.03 10.85 9.62
CA LEU A 43 7.41 11.73 10.74
C LEU A 43 6.52 12.97 10.84
N ALA A 44 6.10 13.55 9.70
CA ALA A 44 5.18 14.67 9.68
C ALA A 44 3.80 14.28 10.23
N HIS A 45 3.26 13.14 9.79
CA HIS A 45 1.95 12.66 10.26
C HIS A 45 1.93 12.29 11.74
N LYS A 46 3.05 11.84 12.33
CA LYS A 46 3.13 11.57 13.79
C LYS A 46 2.97 12.81 14.67
N ARG A 47 3.05 14.02 14.10
CA ARG A 47 2.97 15.29 14.83
C ARG A 47 1.58 15.94 14.78
N VAL A 48 0.61 15.27 14.14
CA VAL A 48 -0.79 15.67 14.01
C VAL A 48 -1.64 14.68 14.78
#